data_AF-A0A2D6APY1-F1
#
_entry.id   AF-A0A2D6APY1-F1
#
_cell.length_a   1.000
_cell.length_b   1.000
_cell.length_c   1.000
_cell.angle_alpha   90.00
_cell.angle_beta   90.00
_cell.angle_gamma   90.00
#
_symmetry.space_group_name_H-M   'P 1'
#
loop_
_entity.id
_entity.type
_entity.pdbx_description
1 polymer ?
#
loop_
_entity_poly.entity_id
_entity_poly.type
_entity_poly.pdbx_seq_one_letter_code
_entity_poly.pdbx_strand_id
1 'polypeptide(L)'
;MLIRRCAQGHDVQIYRNTHPDSTLTHTYQDGTVVTLAYPSPDKDYFVMADGAMTKRTDSFETAENEFISICETKHSTSNGHIDWVKHKLDNHKVVNR
;
A
#
# COMPACT_ATOMS: atom_id res chain seq x y z
N MET A 1 -2.68 3.11 -8.73
CA MET A 1 -2.83 4.24 -7.79
C MET A 1 -2.41 3.81 -6.38
N LEU A 2 -1.56 4.57 -5.68
CA LEU A 2 -1.22 4.31 -4.28
C LEU A 2 -2.41 4.62 -3.37
N ILE A 3 -2.78 3.69 -2.48
CA ILE A 3 -3.87 3.88 -1.51
C ILE A 3 -3.30 4.22 -0.13
N ARG A 4 -2.38 3.38 0.37
CA ARG A 4 -1.89 3.44 1.75
C ARG A 4 -0.44 3.01 1.84
N ARG A 5 0.34 3.67 2.70
CA ARG A 5 1.72 3.34 3.07
C ARG A 5 1.80 3.01 4.55
N CYS A 6 2.80 2.22 4.93
CA CYS A 6 3.14 2.04 6.33
C CYS A 6 3.50 3.38 6.98
N ALA A 7 2.81 3.69 8.08
CA ALA A 7 3.03 4.93 8.82
C ALA A 7 4.40 4.96 9.51
N GLN A 8 4.93 3.79 9.89
CA GLN A 8 6.16 3.63 10.66
C GLN A 8 7.44 3.61 9.80
N GLY A 9 7.35 4.02 8.52
CA GLY A 9 8.53 4.27 7.68
C GLY A 9 9.09 3.06 6.94
N HIS A 10 8.48 1.88 7.05
CA HIS A 10 8.83 0.72 6.25
C HIS A 10 8.26 0.80 4.83
N ASP A 11 8.95 0.15 3.88
CA ASP A 11 8.48 0.03 2.52
C ASP A 11 7.38 -1.03 2.40
N VAL A 12 6.18 -0.72 2.90
CA VAL A 12 4.97 -1.56 2.76
C VAL A 12 3.83 -0.67 2.29
N GLN A 13 3.16 -1.08 1.21
CA GLN A 13 2.29 -0.20 0.43
C GLN A 13 1.13 -0.99 -0.21
N ILE A 14 -0.07 -0.40 -0.22
CA ILE A 14 -1.25 -0.94 -0.91
C ILE A 14 -1.53 -0.08 -2.14
N TYR A 15 -1.71 -0.74 -3.28
CA TYR A 15 -2.07 -0.10 -4.54
C TYR A 15 -3.39 -0.63 -5.09
N ARG A 16 -4.14 0.26 -5.75
CA ARG A 16 -5.21 -0.09 -6.69
C ARG A 16 -4.61 -0.28 -8.07
N ASN A 17 -4.98 -1.37 -8.74
CA ASN A 17 -4.55 -1.69 -10.10
C ASN A 17 -5.31 -0.87 -11.15
N THR A 18 -4.94 0.40 -11.28
CA THR A 18 -5.58 1.32 -12.24
C THR A 18 -4.92 1.33 -13.62
N HIS A 19 -3.74 0.74 -13.74
CA HIS A 19 -2.95 0.72 -14.97
C HIS A 19 -2.36 -0.68 -15.19
N PRO A 20 -3.21 -1.68 -15.47
CA PRO A 20 -2.77 -3.07 -15.60
C PRO A 20 -1.70 -3.24 -16.69
N ASP A 21 -0.80 -4.19 -16.48
CA ASP A 21 0.30 -4.55 -17.40
C ASP A 21 1.21 -3.37 -17.81
N SER A 22 1.29 -2.34 -16.97
CA SER A 22 2.10 -1.15 -17.22
C SER A 22 3.17 -0.96 -16.15
N THR A 23 4.23 -0.23 -16.50
CA THR A 23 5.24 0.21 -15.54
C THR A 23 5.15 1.72 -15.39
N LEU A 24 4.96 2.19 -14.15
CA LEU A 24 4.83 3.60 -13.84
C LEU A 24 5.94 4.04 -12.88
N THR A 25 6.50 5.20 -13.17
CA THR A 25 7.47 5.85 -12.29
C THR A 25 6.75 6.94 -11.49
N HIS A 26 6.82 6.84 -10.17
CA HIS A 26 6.26 7.79 -9.22
C HIS A 26 7.39 8.53 -8.51
N THR A 27 7.33 9.86 -8.52
CA THR A 27 8.22 10.71 -7.71
C THR A 27 7.44 11.19 -6.50
N TYR A 28 7.88 10.82 -5.30
CA TYR A 28 7.33 11.28 -4.04
C TYR A 28 7.74 12.74 -3.76
N GLN A 29 7.03 13.42 -2.85
CA GLN A 29 7.33 14.81 -2.47
C GLN A 29 8.72 15.00 -1.87
N ASP A 30 9.31 13.94 -1.31
CA ASP A 30 10.69 13.93 -0.79
C ASP A 30 11.75 13.73 -1.90
N GLY A 31 11.34 13.65 -3.17
CA GLY A 31 12.22 13.41 -4.32
C GLY A 31 12.51 11.94 -4.60
N THR A 32 12.04 11.02 -3.77
CA THR A 32 12.24 9.58 -3.98
C THR A 32 11.52 9.13 -5.25
N VAL A 33 12.24 8.49 -6.16
CA VAL A 33 11.69 7.93 -7.40
C VAL A 33 11.49 6.42 -7.23
N VAL A 34 10.26 5.95 -7.43
CA VAL A 34 9.92 4.53 -7.40
C VAL A 34 9.31 4.13 -8.73
N THR A 35 9.92 3.14 -9.37
CA THR A 35 9.37 2.50 -10.56
C THR A 35 8.61 1.26 -10.14
N LEU A 36 7.32 1.20 -10.48
CA LEU A 36 6.40 0.16 -10.08
C LEU A 36 5.81 -0.53 -11.31
N ALA A 37 5.97 -1.85 -11.39
CA ALA A 37 5.28 -2.68 -12.36
C ALA A 37 3.90 -3.06 -11.81
N TYR A 38 2.86 -2.64 -12.51
CA TYR A 38 1.48 -3.00 -12.20
C TYR A 38 1.18 -4.40 -12.74
N PRO A 39 0.48 -5.25 -11.96
CA PRO A 39 0.17 -6.61 -12.38
C PRO A 39 -0.92 -6.65 -13.45
N SER A 40 -1.16 -7.86 -13.98
CA SER A 40 -2.28 -8.17 -14.87
C SER A 40 -3.61 -7.66 -14.33
N PRO A 41 -4.60 -7.36 -15.20
CA PRO A 41 -5.90 -6.81 -14.80
C PRO A 41 -6.76 -7.80 -14.01
N ASP A 42 -6.29 -9.03 -13.79
CA ASP A 42 -7.05 -10.10 -13.13
C ASP A 42 -7.44 -9.77 -11.69
N LYS A 43 -6.76 -8.80 -11.05
CA LYS A 43 -6.96 -8.38 -9.67
C LYS A 43 -6.96 -6.86 -9.51
N ASP A 44 -7.91 -6.36 -8.71
CA ASP A 44 -8.12 -4.93 -8.48
C ASP A 44 -7.10 -4.27 -7.55
N TYR A 45 -6.50 -5.03 -6.63
CA TYR A 45 -5.58 -4.54 -5.61
C TYR A 45 -4.33 -5.40 -5.52
N PHE A 46 -3.22 -4.77 -5.14
CA PHE A 46 -1.98 -5.46 -4.85
C PHE A 46 -1.20 -4.80 -3.72
N VAL A 47 -0.43 -5.62 -3.01
CA VAL A 47 0.41 -5.20 -1.89
C VAL A 47 1.87 -5.36 -2.28
N MET A 48 2.65 -4.32 -2.00
CA MET A 48 4.10 -4.30 -2.19
C MET A 48 4.77 -4.22 -0.82
N ALA A 49 5.83 -5.01 -0.62
CA ALA A 49 6.72 -4.93 0.53
C ALA A 49 8.18 -5.05 0.08
N ASP A 50 9.04 -4.11 0.50
CA ASP A 50 10.46 -4.04 0.12
C ASP A 50 10.72 -4.18 -1.39
N GLY A 51 9.91 -3.48 -2.20
CA GLY A 51 9.97 -3.56 -3.66
C GLY A 51 9.45 -4.86 -4.29
N ALA A 52 8.97 -5.83 -3.53
CA ALA A 52 8.39 -7.08 -4.04
C ALA A 52 6.86 -7.13 -3.87
N MET A 53 6.17 -7.74 -4.83
CA MET A 53 4.72 -7.95 -4.76
C MET A 53 4.41 -9.16 -3.87
N THR A 54 3.71 -8.93 -2.76
CA THR A 54 3.39 -10.00 -1.80
C THR A 54 2.00 -10.58 -2.03
N LYS A 55 1.04 -9.78 -2.52
CA LYS A 55 -0.35 -10.19 -2.68
C LYS A 55 -1.05 -9.48 -3.84
N ARG A 56 -1.98 -10.19 -4.47
CA ARG A 56 -2.96 -9.68 -5.43
C ARG A 56 -4.36 -10.16 -5.05
N THR A 57 -5.36 -9.29 -5.10
CA THR A 57 -6.74 -9.60 -4.68
C THR A 57 -7.76 -8.62 -5.27
N ASP A 58 -9.02 -9.02 -5.33
CA ASP A 58 -10.15 -8.18 -5.74
C ASP A 58 -10.75 -7.40 -4.57
N SER A 59 -10.42 -7.79 -3.33
CA SER A 59 -10.95 -7.18 -2.11
C SER A 59 -9.91 -6.30 -1.42
N PHE A 60 -10.27 -5.03 -1.20
CA PHE A 60 -9.45 -4.11 -0.42
C PHE A 60 -9.20 -4.63 1.00
N GLU A 61 -10.21 -5.21 1.65
CA GLU A 61 -10.08 -5.78 3.00
C GLU A 61 -9.03 -6.89 3.04
N THR A 62 -8.99 -7.76 2.03
CA THR A 62 -7.96 -8.80 1.94
C THR A 62 -6.56 -8.21 1.73
N ALA A 63 -6.44 -7.16 0.92
CA ALA A 63 -5.18 -6.46 0.72
C ALA A 63 -4.72 -5.76 2.01
N GLU A 64 -5.65 -5.17 2.75
CA GLU A 64 -5.38 -4.51 4.01
C GLU A 64 -4.95 -5.49 5.11
N ASN A 65 -5.60 -6.65 5.21
CA ASN A 65 -5.20 -7.71 6.14
C ASN A 65 -3.75 -8.17 5.90
N GLU A 66 -3.38 -8.40 4.64
CA GLU A 66 -2.00 -8.74 4.28
C GLU A 66 -1.03 -7.61 4.66
N PHE A 67 -1.37 -6.38 4.31
CA PHE A 67 -0.58 -5.20 4.65
C PHE A 67 -0.36 -5.06 6.17
N ILE A 68 -1.41 -5.26 6.96
CA ILE A 68 -1.36 -5.20 8.43
C ILE A 68 -0.44 -6.31 8.95
N SER A 69 -0.60 -7.55 8.48
CA SER A 69 0.23 -8.69 8.88
C SER A 69 1.73 -8.45 8.61
N ILE A 70 2.06 -7.92 7.43
CA ILE A 70 3.45 -7.57 7.07
C ILE A 70 3.97 -6.45 7.97
N CYS A 71 3.15 -5.44 8.24
CA CYS A 71 3.48 -4.36 9.16
C CYS A 71 3.75 -4.88 10.58
N GLU A 72 2.86 -5.71 11.14
CA GLU A 72 3.03 -6.29 12.48
C GLU A 72 4.29 -7.15 12.58
N THR A 73 4.60 -7.90 11.53
CA THR A 73 5.84 -8.69 11.45
C THR A 73 7.08 -7.80 11.52
N LYS A 74 7.04 -6.58 10.96
CA LYS A 74 8.19 -5.68 10.91
C LYS A 74 8.37 -4.84 12.17
N HIS A 75 7.30 -4.50 12.87
CA HIS A 75 7.35 -3.51 13.96
C HIS A 75 6.44 -3.81 15.17
N SER A 76 6.01 -5.06 15.35
CA SER A 76 5.23 -5.59 16.49
C SER A 76 3.88 -4.89 16.75
N THR A 77 3.56 -3.84 16.01
CA THR A 77 2.36 -3.01 16.16
C THR A 77 1.92 -2.52 14.77
N SER A 78 0.63 -2.58 14.49
CA SER A 78 0.04 -1.91 13.33
C SER A 78 -0.88 -0.79 13.77
N ASN A 79 -1.15 0.17 12.88
CA ASN A 79 -2.26 1.10 13.06
C ASN A 79 -3.62 0.43 12.78
N GLY A 80 -3.64 -0.90 12.61
CA GLY A 80 -4.83 -1.67 12.25
C GLY A 80 -5.47 -1.26 10.93
N HIS A 81 -6.75 -1.62 10.82
CA HIS A 81 -7.62 -1.25 9.71
C HIS A 81 -7.86 0.25 9.64
N ILE A 82 -7.93 0.78 8.42
CA ILE A 82 -8.29 2.18 8.23
C ILE A 82 -9.80 2.36 8.43
N ASP A 83 -10.16 3.01 9.53
CA ASP A 83 -11.48 3.63 9.69
C ASP A 83 -11.50 4.97 8.94
N TRP A 84 -12.13 5.00 7.77
CA TRP A 84 -12.22 6.20 6.91
C TRP A 84 -12.97 7.38 7.55
N VAL A 85 -13.74 7.15 8.61
CA VAL A 85 -14.45 8.20 9.35
C VAL A 85 -13.54 8.83 10.40
N LYS A 86 -12.76 8.00 11.11
CA LYS A 86 -11.92 8.43 12.25
C LYS A 86 -10.49 8.81 11.86
N HIS A 87 -9.98 8.22 10.80
CA HIS A 87 -8.61 8.45 10.34
C HIS A 87 -8.56 9.41 9.15
N LYS A 88 -7.39 10.02 8.96
CA LYS A 88 -7.04 10.72 7.72
C LYS A 88 -5.72 10.16 7.19
N LEU A 89 -5.48 10.37 5.90
CA LEU A 89 -4.22 10.03 5.26
C LEU A 89 -3.37 11.29 5.09
N ASP A 90 -2.19 11.30 5.69
CA ASP A 90 -1.16 12.30 5.41
C ASP A 90 0.00 11.63 4.66
N ASN A 91 0.31 12.10 3.45
CA ASN A 91 1.22 11.44 2.51
C ASN A 91 0.98 9.91 2.40
N HIS A 92 -0.28 9.51 2.27
CA HIS A 92 -0.75 8.12 2.22
C HIS A 92 -0.49 7.30 3.50
N LYS A 93 -0.08 7.92 4.61
CA LYS A 93 0.09 7.27 5.92
C LYS A 93 -1.13 7.56 6.80
N VAL A 94 -1.62 6.54 7.50
CA VAL A 94 -2.74 6.69 8.44
C VAL A 94 -2.30 7.51 9.65
N VAL A 95 -3.02 8.60 9.91
CA VAL A 95 -2.89 9.43 11.10
C VAL A 95 -4.28 9.67 11.73
N ASN A 96 -4.32 9.90 13.04
CA ASN A 96 -5.56 10.27 13.72
C ASN A 96 -6.04 11.65 13.25
N ARG A 97 -7.35 11.79 13.10
CA ARG A 97 -7.96 13.02 12.58
C ARG A 97 -7.79 14.20 13.54
#